data_AF-A0A388JS02-F1
#
_entry.id   AF-A0A388JS02-F1
#
_cell.length_a   1.000
_cell.length_b   1.000
_cell.length_c   1.000
_cell.angle_alpha   90.00
_cell.angle_beta   90.00
_cell.angle_gamma   90.00
#
_symmetry.space_group_name_H-M   'P 1'
#
loop_
_entity.id
_entity.type
_entity.pdbx_description
1 polymer ?
#
loop_
_entity_poly.entity_id
_entity_poly.type
_entity_poly.pdbx_seq_one_letter_code
_entity_poly.pdbx_strand_id
1 'polypeptide(L)'
;MMAAASTARSATSISQNEQEISDHELQVLGFLRFLRMKRMQHVREISSLFRDYEKWKLEDAIYTKNNVLEMLSALATEVTHALENELENNAHANALLLKLIFQQAEEAGFLMYADFNQLENMNLLAEMKSSEQAVLNKPATAFTVKSQKLRKIAGSGTDPHVIIERDTLREEVHSLNDKLTKLQAQVKLACGILKSTQKLEKSDERRLLALEIRSRNGVLTSEL
;
A
#
# COMPACT_ATOMS: atom_id res chain seq x y z
N MET A 1 -55.53 -25.85 7.59
CA MET A 1 -55.56 -24.52 6.92
C MET A 1 -54.63 -23.59 7.72
N MET A 2 -53.30 -23.57 7.59
CA MET A 2 -52.42 -23.41 6.41
C MET A 2 -52.59 -22.07 5.66
N ALA A 3 -52.71 -20.93 6.38
CA ALA A 3 -52.75 -19.61 5.73
C ALA A 3 -52.08 -18.45 6.50
N ALA A 4 -51.27 -18.71 7.54
CA ALA A 4 -50.63 -17.63 8.33
C ALA A 4 -49.09 -17.65 8.33
N ALA A 5 -48.45 -18.71 7.79
CA ALA A 5 -46.99 -18.85 7.83
C ALA A 5 -46.26 -18.38 6.54
N SER A 6 -47.00 -18.00 5.50
CA SER A 6 -46.41 -17.62 4.20
C SER A 6 -46.13 -16.13 4.04
N THR A 7 -46.74 -15.26 4.86
CA THR A 7 -46.62 -13.81 4.71
C THR A 7 -45.47 -13.20 5.53
N ALA A 8 -44.89 -13.96 6.46
CA ALA A 8 -43.76 -13.51 7.26
C ALA A 8 -42.38 -13.80 6.61
N ARG A 9 -42.31 -14.66 5.59
CA ARG A 9 -41.03 -14.98 4.90
C ARG A 9 -40.66 -14.04 3.76
N SER A 10 -41.59 -13.20 3.30
CA SER A 10 -41.37 -12.23 2.23
C SER A 10 -40.91 -10.85 2.72
N ALA A 11 -40.91 -10.59 4.03
CA ALA A 11 -40.43 -9.34 4.62
C ALA A 11 -38.94 -9.38 5.06
N THR A 12 -38.31 -10.56 5.03
CA THR A 12 -36.92 -10.75 5.50
C THR A 12 -35.90 -10.85 4.36
N SER A 13 -36.32 -10.77 3.10
CA SER A 13 -35.42 -10.88 1.94
C SER A 13 -35.06 -9.56 1.25
N ILE A 14 -35.40 -8.40 1.84
CA ILE A 14 -35.13 -7.08 1.22
C ILE A 14 -33.84 -6.41 1.75
N SER A 15 -33.20 -6.93 2.79
CA SER A 15 -32.04 -6.27 3.42
C SER A 15 -30.75 -7.08 3.37
N GLN A 16 -30.45 -7.74 2.24
CA GLN A 16 -29.18 -8.48 2.05
C GLN A 16 -28.41 -8.15 0.77
N ASN A 17 -28.71 -7.03 0.10
CA ASN A 17 -27.79 -6.44 -0.87
C ASN A 17 -27.18 -5.14 -0.32
N GLU A 18 -26.62 -5.20 0.89
CA GLU A 18 -25.50 -4.30 1.20
C GLU A 18 -24.29 -4.89 0.47
N GLN A 19 -24.14 -4.52 -0.81
CA GLN A 19 -22.88 -4.68 -1.51
C GLN A 19 -21.83 -4.04 -0.59
N GLU A 20 -20.92 -4.83 -0.02
CA GLU A 20 -19.82 -4.29 0.78
C GLU A 20 -19.05 -3.34 -0.13
N ILE A 21 -19.24 -2.05 0.10
CA ILE A 21 -18.60 -0.98 -0.67
C ILE A 21 -17.12 -1.12 -0.42
N SER A 22 -16.35 -1.28 -1.49
CA SER A 22 -14.90 -1.39 -1.40
C SER A 22 -14.32 -0.17 -0.68
N ASP A 23 -13.29 -0.36 0.13
CA ASP A 23 -12.63 0.77 0.82
C ASP A 23 -12.13 1.84 -0.16
N HIS A 24 -11.76 1.46 -1.39
CA HIS A 24 -11.40 2.40 -2.45
C HIS A 24 -12.62 3.13 -3.02
N GLU A 25 -13.74 2.43 -3.18
CA GLU A 25 -15.00 3.05 -3.60
C GLU A 25 -15.47 4.06 -2.53
N LEU A 26 -15.34 3.74 -1.24
CA LEU A 26 -15.65 4.66 -0.16
C LEU A 26 -14.78 5.92 -0.20
N GLN A 27 -13.49 5.80 -0.55
CA GLN A 27 -12.59 6.94 -0.75
C GLN A 27 -13.03 7.81 -1.92
N VAL A 28 -13.41 7.22 -3.06
CA VAL A 28 -13.95 7.94 -4.23
C VAL A 28 -15.23 8.70 -3.84
N LEU A 29 -16.16 8.04 -3.14
CA LEU A 29 -17.38 8.69 -2.65
C LEU A 29 -17.09 9.82 -1.66
N GLY A 30 -16.09 9.65 -0.79
CA GLY A 30 -15.59 10.69 0.11
C GLY A 30 -15.04 11.91 -0.65
N PHE A 31 -14.31 11.66 -1.73
CA PHE A 31 -13.80 12.71 -2.60
C PHE A 31 -14.93 13.42 -3.38
N LEU A 32 -15.92 12.69 -3.90
CA LEU A 32 -17.12 13.28 -4.53
C LEU A 32 -17.87 14.21 -3.57
N ARG A 33 -17.99 13.81 -2.30
CA ARG A 33 -18.57 14.68 -1.25
C ARG A 33 -17.77 15.97 -1.07
N PHE A 34 -16.44 15.86 -1.01
CA PHE A 34 -15.54 17.01 -0.91
C PHE A 34 -15.71 17.96 -2.10
N LEU A 35 -15.70 17.43 -3.33
CA LEU A 35 -15.90 18.21 -4.55
C LEU A 35 -17.25 18.93 -4.57
N ARG A 36 -18.31 18.26 -4.12
CA ARG A 36 -19.62 18.89 -3.98
C ARG A 36 -19.60 20.06 -2.98
N MET A 37 -18.96 19.89 -1.83
CA MET A 37 -18.83 20.96 -0.84
C MET A 37 -18.08 22.16 -1.41
N LYS A 38 -16.99 21.92 -2.14
CA LYS A 38 -16.24 22.96 -2.85
C LYS A 38 -17.11 23.67 -3.89
N ARG A 39 -17.79 22.95 -4.76
CA ARG A 39 -18.72 23.53 -5.75
C ARG A 39 -19.80 24.41 -5.08
N MET A 40 -20.40 23.95 -3.98
CA MET A 40 -21.38 24.76 -3.24
C MET A 40 -20.76 26.02 -2.64
N GLN A 41 -19.54 25.94 -2.13
CA GLN A 41 -18.79 27.11 -1.66
C GLN A 41 -18.58 28.11 -2.79
N HIS A 42 -18.10 27.67 -3.95
CA HIS A 42 -17.82 28.54 -5.09
C HIS A 42 -19.08 29.20 -5.67
N VAL A 43 -20.19 28.45 -5.75
CA VAL A 43 -21.49 29.04 -6.12
C VAL A 43 -21.90 30.14 -5.13
N ARG A 44 -21.66 29.96 -3.83
CA ARG A 44 -21.95 30.99 -2.82
C ARG A 44 -21.03 32.21 -2.97
N GLU A 45 -19.75 31.99 -3.22
CA GLU A 45 -18.76 33.04 -3.46
C GLU A 45 -19.14 33.91 -4.67
N ILE A 46 -19.48 33.29 -5.80
CA ILE A 46 -20.00 34.00 -6.98
C ILE A 46 -21.29 34.74 -6.63
N SER A 47 -22.22 34.08 -5.93
CA SER A 47 -23.48 34.74 -5.52
C SER A 47 -23.26 35.91 -4.57
N SER A 48 -22.22 35.89 -3.73
CA SER A 48 -21.84 37.06 -2.93
C SER A 48 -21.29 38.19 -3.78
N LEU A 49 -20.48 37.92 -4.81
CA LEU A 49 -20.00 38.96 -5.72
C LEU A 49 -21.17 39.75 -6.33
N PHE A 50 -22.21 39.08 -6.81
CA PHE A 50 -23.41 39.75 -7.32
C PHE A 50 -24.14 40.58 -6.25
N ARG A 51 -24.29 40.05 -5.04
CA ARG A 51 -24.95 40.76 -3.93
C ARG A 51 -24.15 41.97 -3.47
N ASP A 52 -22.83 41.83 -3.39
CA ASP A 52 -21.92 42.91 -3.05
C ASP A 52 -21.94 43.97 -4.16
N TYR A 53 -21.99 43.56 -5.42
CA TYR A 53 -22.14 44.48 -6.54
C TYR A 53 -23.44 45.28 -6.45
N GLU A 54 -24.56 44.62 -6.20
CA GLU A 54 -25.87 45.27 -5.99
C GLU A 54 -25.83 46.26 -4.82
N LYS A 55 -25.18 45.89 -3.72
CA LYS A 55 -25.12 46.72 -2.51
C LYS A 55 -24.20 47.94 -2.65
N TRP A 56 -23.05 47.78 -3.31
CA TRP A 56 -21.96 48.78 -3.28
C TRP A 56 -21.82 49.56 -4.59
N LYS A 57 -22.30 49.03 -5.71
CA LYS A 57 -22.19 49.69 -7.03
C LYS A 57 -23.52 50.23 -7.54
N LEU A 58 -24.65 49.69 -7.07
CA LEU A 58 -25.99 50.21 -7.40
C LEU A 58 -26.49 51.25 -6.36
N GLU A 59 -25.70 52.28 -6.05
CA GLU A 59 -26.06 53.32 -5.07
C GLU A 59 -26.84 54.51 -5.66
N ASP A 60 -26.62 54.83 -6.95
CA ASP A 60 -27.23 55.98 -7.62
C ASP A 60 -28.66 55.68 -8.11
N ALA A 61 -29.55 56.67 -8.05
CA ALA A 61 -30.93 56.53 -8.52
C ALA A 61 -31.07 56.66 -10.06
N ILE A 62 -30.06 57.19 -10.76
CA ILE A 62 -30.10 57.47 -12.20
C ILE A 62 -28.79 57.01 -12.82
N TYR A 63 -28.88 56.13 -13.82
CA TYR A 63 -27.73 55.63 -14.56
C TYR A 63 -27.78 56.00 -16.03
N THR A 64 -26.65 56.47 -16.58
CA THR A 64 -26.48 56.56 -18.02
C THR A 64 -26.16 55.18 -18.59
N LYS A 65 -26.57 54.92 -19.84
CA LYS A 65 -26.23 53.68 -20.57
C LYS A 65 -24.74 53.31 -20.46
N ASN A 66 -23.84 54.28 -20.59
CA ASN A 66 -22.40 54.05 -20.51
C ASN A 66 -21.97 53.58 -19.11
N ASN A 67 -22.54 54.14 -18.05
CA ASN A 67 -22.26 53.71 -16.68
C ASN A 67 -22.73 52.27 -16.46
N VAL A 68 -23.92 51.91 -16.96
CA VAL A 68 -24.43 50.53 -16.85
C VAL A 68 -23.53 49.55 -17.59
N LEU A 69 -23.06 49.89 -18.79
CA LEU A 69 -22.16 49.03 -19.56
C LEU A 69 -20.81 48.84 -18.88
N GLU A 70 -20.22 49.92 -18.36
CA GLU A 70 -18.96 49.86 -17.61
C GLU A 70 -19.11 49.01 -16.34
N MET A 71 -20.23 49.17 -15.63
CA MET A 71 -20.55 48.40 -14.45
C MET A 71 -20.68 46.90 -14.75
N LEU A 72 -21.46 46.54 -15.77
CA LEU A 72 -21.61 45.14 -16.20
C LEU A 72 -20.28 44.54 -16.67
N SER A 73 -19.44 45.33 -17.36
CA SER A 73 -18.11 44.89 -17.79
C SER A 73 -17.20 44.63 -16.60
N ALA A 74 -17.23 45.49 -15.58
CA ALA A 74 -16.42 45.31 -14.36
C ALA A 74 -16.84 44.04 -13.60
N LEU A 75 -18.15 43.84 -13.41
CA LEU A 75 -18.67 42.63 -12.76
C LEU A 75 -18.34 41.37 -13.55
N ALA A 76 -18.46 41.41 -14.88
CA ALA A 76 -18.11 40.28 -15.74
C ALA A 76 -16.63 39.91 -15.60
N THR A 77 -15.72 40.89 -15.56
CA THR A 77 -14.29 40.65 -15.35
C THR A 77 -14.01 40.02 -13.99
N GLU A 78 -14.65 40.52 -12.92
CA GLU A 78 -14.45 40.01 -11.56
C GLU A 78 -14.96 38.58 -11.40
N VAL A 79 -16.15 38.28 -11.95
CA VAL A 79 -16.72 36.92 -11.96
C VAL A 79 -15.87 35.97 -12.80
N THR A 80 -15.39 36.42 -13.96
CA THR A 80 -14.54 35.60 -14.84
C THR A 80 -13.23 35.25 -14.13
N HIS A 81 -12.58 36.23 -13.51
CA HIS A 81 -11.36 36.00 -12.74
C HIS A 81 -11.59 35.06 -11.54
N ALA A 82 -12.71 35.21 -10.82
CA ALA A 82 -13.06 34.31 -9.73
C ALA A 82 -13.26 32.86 -10.22
N LEU A 83 -13.90 32.69 -11.37
CA LEU A 83 -14.13 31.39 -11.98
C LEU A 83 -12.83 30.76 -12.52
N GLU A 84 -11.98 31.54 -13.20
CA GLU A 84 -10.69 31.06 -13.71
C GLU A 84 -9.80 30.53 -12.59
N ASN A 85 -9.67 31.29 -11.50
CA ASN A 85 -8.92 30.85 -10.32
C ASN A 85 -9.48 29.56 -9.69
N GLU A 86 -10.80 29.41 -9.67
CA GLU A 86 -11.45 28.20 -9.17
C GLU A 86 -11.18 26.99 -10.06
N LEU A 87 -11.33 27.15 -11.38
CA LEU A 87 -11.08 26.10 -12.35
C LEU A 87 -9.62 25.66 -12.36
N GLU A 88 -8.68 26.61 -12.27
CA GLU A 88 -7.25 26.31 -12.16
C GLU A 88 -6.94 25.54 -10.87
N ASN A 89 -7.46 26.01 -9.73
CA ASN A 89 -7.28 25.32 -8.46
C ASN A 89 -7.90 23.90 -8.47
N ASN A 90 -9.04 23.71 -9.13
CA ASN A 90 -9.69 22.41 -9.30
C ASN A 90 -8.81 21.45 -10.14
N ALA A 91 -8.27 21.94 -11.27
CA ALA A 91 -7.34 21.17 -12.10
C ALA A 91 -6.08 20.76 -11.31
N HIS A 92 -5.46 21.69 -10.57
CA HIS A 92 -4.29 21.41 -9.75
C HIS A 92 -4.59 20.43 -8.60
N ALA A 93 -5.73 20.56 -7.94
CA ALA A 93 -6.15 19.63 -6.87
C ALA A 93 -6.36 18.21 -7.39
N ASN A 94 -6.99 18.05 -8.57
CA ASN A 94 -7.19 16.74 -9.19
C ASN A 94 -5.86 16.12 -9.67
N ALA A 95 -4.98 16.93 -10.25
CA ALA A 95 -3.63 16.49 -10.63
C ALA A 95 -2.80 16.05 -9.41
N LEU A 96 -2.91 16.79 -8.30
CA LEU A 96 -2.26 16.42 -7.04
C LEU A 96 -2.81 15.10 -6.49
N LEU A 97 -4.13 14.88 -6.53
CA LEU A 97 -4.73 13.61 -6.11
C LEU A 97 -4.17 12.44 -6.92
N LEU A 98 -4.11 12.57 -8.26
CA LEU A 98 -3.56 11.54 -9.13
C LEU A 98 -2.09 11.24 -8.79
N LYS A 99 -1.29 12.30 -8.57
CA LYS A 99 0.11 12.18 -8.15
C LYS A 99 0.24 11.42 -6.83
N LEU A 100 -0.59 11.73 -5.83
CA LEU A 100 -0.56 11.05 -4.54
C LEU A 100 -0.90 9.56 -4.66
N ILE A 101 -1.89 9.21 -5.49
CA ILE A 101 -2.27 7.82 -5.74
C ILE A 101 -1.13 7.06 -6.44
N PHE A 102 -0.50 7.66 -7.45
CA PHE A 102 0.62 7.03 -8.15
C PHE A 102 1.85 6.87 -7.25
N GLN A 103 2.14 7.84 -6.38
CA GLN A 103 3.21 7.69 -5.38
C GLN A 103 2.94 6.51 -4.43
N GLN A 104 1.71 6.35 -3.96
CA GLN A 104 1.34 5.18 -3.13
C GLN A 104 1.48 3.87 -3.89
N ALA A 105 1.12 3.84 -5.17
CA ALA A 105 1.29 2.67 -6.01
C ALA A 105 2.77 2.34 -6.24
N GLU A 106 3.60 3.34 -6.54
CA GLU A 106 5.05 3.20 -6.72
C GLU A 106 5.74 2.68 -5.45
N GLU A 107 5.39 3.23 -4.27
CA GLU A 107 5.89 2.76 -2.98
C GLU A 107 5.50 1.31 -2.70
N ALA A 108 4.33 0.87 -3.17
CA ALA A 108 3.86 -0.51 -3.10
C ALA A 108 4.41 -1.41 -4.23
N GLY A 109 5.25 -0.89 -5.13
CA GLY A 109 5.86 -1.63 -6.25
C GLY A 109 4.93 -1.86 -7.44
N PHE A 110 3.80 -1.14 -7.53
CA PHE A 110 2.86 -1.22 -8.66
C PHE A 110 3.06 -0.07 -9.64
N LEU A 111 3.06 -0.40 -10.93
CA LEU A 111 2.98 0.58 -12.01
C LEU A 111 1.53 0.71 -12.47
N MET A 112 0.91 1.87 -12.22
CA MET A 112 -0.45 2.16 -12.64
C MET A 112 -0.46 3.04 -13.90
N TYR A 113 -1.42 2.77 -14.79
CA TYR A 113 -1.67 3.58 -15.97
C TYR A 113 -3.09 4.14 -15.90
N ALA A 114 -3.24 5.46 -16.00
CA ALA A 114 -4.54 6.10 -16.17
C ALA A 114 -4.88 6.18 -17.65
N ASP A 115 -6.00 5.58 -18.04
CA ASP A 115 -6.55 5.73 -19.39
C ASP A 115 -7.43 6.99 -19.46
N PHE A 116 -6.85 8.09 -19.93
CA PHE A 116 -7.54 9.36 -20.02
C PHE A 116 -8.68 9.36 -21.05
N ASN A 117 -8.70 8.42 -22.00
CA ASN A 117 -9.78 8.33 -22.99
C ASN A 117 -11.12 7.97 -22.35
N GLN A 118 -11.10 7.33 -21.18
CA GLN A 118 -12.32 6.96 -20.46
C GLN A 118 -12.93 8.11 -19.66
N LEU A 119 -12.23 9.22 -19.47
CA LEU A 119 -12.76 10.38 -18.73
C LEU A 119 -13.95 11.05 -19.44
N GLU A 120 -14.03 10.94 -20.76
CA GLU A 120 -15.15 11.45 -21.57
C GLU A 120 -16.26 10.41 -21.77
N ASN A 121 -16.14 9.23 -21.15
CA ASN A 121 -17.16 8.21 -21.26
C ASN A 121 -18.43 8.63 -20.49
N MET A 122 -19.47 9.00 -21.23
CA MET A 122 -20.74 9.47 -20.69
C MET A 122 -21.42 8.46 -19.75
N ASN A 123 -21.22 7.16 -19.95
CA ASN A 123 -21.80 6.14 -19.09
C ASN A 123 -21.12 6.13 -17.72
N LEU A 124 -19.79 6.21 -17.68
CA LEU A 124 -19.02 6.27 -16.42
C LEU A 124 -19.31 7.59 -15.69
N LEU A 125 -19.45 8.70 -16.42
CA LEU A 125 -19.86 9.98 -15.82
C LEU A 125 -21.28 9.92 -15.24
N ALA A 126 -22.21 9.23 -15.90
CA ALA A 126 -23.57 9.04 -15.39
C ALA A 126 -23.59 8.18 -14.12
N GLU A 127 -22.78 7.13 -14.07
CA GLU A 127 -22.59 6.31 -12.88
C GLU A 127 -22.04 7.13 -11.70
N MET A 128 -20.99 7.92 -11.94
CA MET A 128 -20.42 8.81 -10.92
C MET A 128 -21.42 9.88 -10.45
N LYS A 129 -22.26 10.39 -11.36
CA LYS A 129 -23.33 11.32 -11.00
C LYS A 129 -24.40 10.66 -10.12
N SER A 130 -24.76 9.41 -10.40
CA SER A 130 -25.68 8.61 -9.59
C SER A 130 -25.10 8.35 -8.20
N SER A 131 -23.82 7.98 -8.13
CA SER A 131 -23.13 7.72 -6.87
C SER A 131 -22.99 9.00 -6.02
N GLU A 132 -22.73 10.17 -6.63
CA GLU A 132 -22.72 11.46 -5.95
C GLU A 132 -24.08 11.76 -5.27
N GLN A 133 -25.19 11.42 -5.92
CA GLN A 133 -26.53 11.58 -5.33
C GLN A 133 -26.74 10.62 -4.16
N ALA A 134 -26.27 9.39 -4.26
CA ALA A 134 -26.36 8.41 -3.18
C ALA A 134 -25.54 8.82 -1.94
N VAL A 135 -24.42 9.54 -2.13
CA VAL A 135 -23.58 10.07 -1.05
C VAL A 135 -24.29 11.07 -0.15
N LEU A 136 -25.28 11.82 -0.67
CA LEU A 136 -26.08 12.75 0.13
C LEU A 136 -26.90 12.07 1.21
N ASN A 137 -27.32 10.84 0.95
CA ASN A 137 -28.13 10.06 1.88
C ASN A 137 -27.29 9.46 3.01
N LYS A 138 -25.95 9.57 2.93
CA LYS A 138 -25.03 8.99 3.92
C LYS A 138 -24.47 10.07 4.87
N PRO A 139 -24.48 9.82 6.19
CA PRO A 139 -23.92 10.75 7.16
C PRO A 139 -22.40 10.91 6.97
N ALA A 140 -21.83 12.03 7.41
CA ALA A 140 -20.38 12.31 7.32
C ALA A 140 -19.52 11.21 7.96
N THR A 141 -20.04 10.62 9.03
CA THR A 141 -19.42 9.52 9.79
C THR A 141 -19.30 8.22 8.99
N ALA A 142 -20.01 8.07 7.87
CA ALA A 142 -19.89 6.89 7.01
C ALA A 142 -18.60 6.89 6.17
N PHE A 143 -17.97 8.06 5.96
CA PHE A 143 -16.79 8.23 5.10
C PHE A 143 -15.48 8.38 5.88
N THR A 144 -15.56 8.54 7.20
CA THR A 144 -14.38 8.40 8.04
C THR A 144 -13.94 6.96 7.97
N VAL A 145 -12.83 6.70 7.26
CA VAL A 145 -12.06 5.47 7.42
C VAL A 145 -11.92 5.28 8.92
N LYS A 146 -12.57 4.26 9.46
CA LYS A 146 -12.34 3.88 10.85
C LYS A 146 -10.82 3.73 10.90
N SER A 147 -10.17 4.58 11.68
CA SER A 147 -8.83 4.34 12.16
C SER A 147 -8.91 3.01 12.91
N GLN A 148 -8.90 1.91 12.17
CA GLN A 148 -8.33 0.68 12.64
C GLN A 148 -6.89 1.09 12.86
N LYS A 149 -6.63 1.64 14.06
CA LYS A 149 -5.29 1.69 14.64
C LYS A 149 -4.63 0.42 14.18
N LEU A 150 -3.58 0.55 13.37
CA LEU A 150 -2.75 -0.57 12.94
C LEU A 150 -2.66 -1.49 14.14
N ARG A 151 -3.34 -2.64 14.05
CA ARG A 151 -3.33 -3.61 15.13
C ARG A 151 -1.84 -3.86 15.31
N LYS A 152 -1.33 -3.67 16.54
CA LYS A 152 0.07 -4.00 16.86
C LYS A 152 0.36 -5.33 16.17
N ILE A 153 1.44 -5.36 15.39
CA ILE A 153 1.99 -6.57 14.79
C ILE A 153 2.27 -7.53 15.94
N ALA A 154 1.25 -8.29 16.33
CA ALA A 154 1.39 -9.53 17.04
C ALA A 154 1.66 -10.53 15.92
N GLY A 155 2.93 -10.91 15.83
CA GLY A 155 3.56 -11.41 14.61
C GLY A 155 2.77 -12.47 13.86
N SER A 156 2.48 -12.18 12.60
CA SER A 156 2.50 -13.14 11.50
C SER A 156 2.34 -12.32 10.22
N GLY A 157 3.28 -12.49 9.28
CA GLY A 157 3.31 -11.77 8.02
C GLY A 157 1.99 -11.89 7.25
N THR A 158 1.57 -10.79 6.65
CA THR A 158 0.37 -10.68 5.80
C THR A 158 0.67 -10.13 4.42
N ASP A 159 1.94 -10.17 4.01
CA ASP A 159 2.30 -10.08 2.61
C ASP A 159 2.62 -11.50 2.11
N PRO A 160 1.83 -12.05 1.16
CA PRO A 160 2.11 -13.34 0.53
C PRO A 160 3.55 -13.44 0.00
N HIS A 161 4.12 -12.33 -0.47
CA HIS A 161 5.49 -12.29 -0.95
C HIS A 161 6.50 -12.51 0.18
N VAL A 162 6.31 -11.84 1.31
CA VAL A 162 7.15 -12.00 2.51
C VAL A 162 7.00 -13.38 3.13
N ILE A 163 5.82 -14.00 3.03
CA ILE A 163 5.60 -15.38 3.48
C ILE A 163 6.41 -16.36 2.63
N ILE A 164 6.36 -16.20 1.30
CA ILE A 164 7.10 -17.04 0.35
C ILE A 164 8.60 -16.86 0.56
N GLU A 165 9.09 -15.62 0.65
CA GLU A 165 10.51 -15.33 0.86
C GLU A 165 11.02 -15.85 2.22
N ARG A 166 10.21 -15.72 3.28
CA ARG A 166 10.54 -16.29 4.59
C ARG A 166 10.68 -17.81 4.52
N ASP A 167 9.80 -18.49 3.80
CA ASP A 167 9.81 -19.96 3.71
C ASP A 167 10.98 -20.44 2.84
N THR A 168 11.26 -19.78 1.70
CA THR A 168 12.43 -20.11 0.87
C THR A 168 13.75 -19.88 1.63
N LEU A 169 13.89 -18.76 2.35
CA LEU A 169 15.06 -18.48 3.18
C LEU A 169 15.21 -19.50 4.32
N ARG A 170 14.11 -19.96 4.92
CA ARG A 170 14.13 -21.01 5.96
C ARG A 170 14.58 -22.36 5.40
N GLU A 171 14.11 -22.72 4.21
CA GLU A 171 14.54 -23.94 3.52
C GLU A 171 16.02 -23.87 3.15
N GLU A 172 16.51 -22.72 2.68
CA GLU A 172 17.93 -22.53 2.36
C GLU A 172 18.80 -22.63 3.62
N VAL A 173 18.40 -21.97 4.71
CA VAL A 173 19.09 -22.07 6.01
C VAL A 173 19.10 -23.51 6.52
N HIS A 174 18.01 -24.25 6.35
CA HIS A 174 17.96 -25.66 6.76
C HIS A 174 18.93 -26.52 5.92
N SER A 175 18.91 -26.36 4.59
CA SER A 175 19.80 -27.06 3.66
C SER A 175 21.29 -26.75 3.92
N LEU A 176 21.61 -25.49 4.20
CA LEU A 176 22.97 -25.06 4.54
C LEU A 176 23.44 -25.66 5.88
N ASN A 177 22.58 -25.69 6.89
CA ASN A 177 22.90 -26.33 8.17
C ASN A 177 23.10 -27.84 8.04
N ASP A 178 22.31 -28.53 7.22
CA ASP A 178 22.50 -29.95 6.93
C ASP A 178 23.82 -30.23 6.21
N LYS A 179 24.21 -29.38 5.27
CA LYS A 179 25.52 -29.48 4.61
C LYS A 179 26.66 -29.23 5.61
N LEU A 180 26.50 -28.23 6.47
CA LEU A 180 27.50 -27.87 7.48
C LEU A 180 27.68 -29.00 8.51
N THR A 181 26.61 -29.62 8.99
CA THR A 181 26.68 -30.75 9.92
C THR A 181 27.31 -31.99 9.30
N LYS A 182 27.01 -32.29 8.03
CA LYS A 182 27.67 -33.36 7.26
C LYS A 182 29.17 -33.11 7.11
N LEU A 183 29.57 -31.88 6.74
CA LEU A 183 30.97 -31.51 6.63
C LEU A 183 31.68 -31.57 7.99
N GLN A 184 31.05 -31.10 9.07
CA GLN A 184 31.60 -31.22 10.42
C GLN A 184 31.81 -32.68 10.84
N ALA A 185 30.90 -33.58 10.49
CA ALA A 185 31.05 -35.01 10.75
C ALA A 185 32.24 -35.60 9.98
N GLN A 186 32.38 -35.27 8.68
CA GLN A 186 33.51 -35.70 7.86
C GLN A 186 34.85 -35.18 8.40
N VAL A 187 34.93 -33.91 8.81
CA VAL A 187 36.13 -33.33 9.42
C VAL A 187 36.49 -34.02 10.73
N LYS A 188 35.50 -34.36 11.58
CA LYS A 188 35.74 -35.10 12.83
C LYS A 188 36.30 -36.50 12.55
N LEU A 189 35.77 -37.21 11.56
CA LEU A 189 36.27 -38.53 11.17
C LEU A 189 37.69 -38.44 10.62
N ALA A 190 37.97 -37.51 9.70
CA ALA A 190 39.30 -37.28 9.16
C ALA A 190 40.33 -36.94 10.25
N CYS A 191 39.95 -36.09 11.22
CA CYS A 191 40.79 -35.76 12.37
C CYS A 191 41.07 -36.99 13.27
N GLY A 192 40.07 -37.86 13.46
CA GLY A 192 40.23 -39.13 14.17
C GLY A 192 41.23 -40.06 13.49
N ILE A 193 41.11 -40.20 12.16
CA ILE A 193 42.03 -41.01 11.35
C ILE A 193 43.46 -40.46 11.45
N LEU A 194 43.66 -39.16 11.25
CA LEU A 194 44.97 -38.51 11.38
C LEU A 194 45.62 -38.73 12.75
N LYS A 195 44.84 -38.68 13.83
CA LYS A 195 45.35 -38.98 15.18
C LYS A 195 45.76 -40.44 15.33
N SER A 196 45.05 -41.37 14.69
CA SER A 196 45.38 -42.79 14.73
C SER A 196 46.63 -43.12 13.91
N THR A 197 46.79 -42.54 12.71
CA THR A 197 47.98 -42.72 11.87
C THR A 197 49.22 -42.17 12.57
N GLN A 198 49.12 -40.98 13.19
CA GLN A 198 50.22 -40.40 13.95
C GLN A 198 50.64 -41.26 15.17
N LYS A 199 49.69 -41.97 15.80
CA LYS A 199 50.01 -42.92 16.89
C LYS A 199 50.71 -44.17 16.37
N LEU A 200 50.31 -44.67 15.20
CA LEU A 200 50.93 -45.82 14.56
C LEU A 200 52.36 -45.48 14.13
N GLU A 201 52.59 -44.34 13.48
CA GLU A 201 53.92 -43.86 13.10
C GLU A 201 54.88 -43.79 14.30
N LYS A 202 54.43 -43.19 15.42
CA LYS A 202 55.22 -43.15 16.66
C LYS A 202 55.49 -44.53 17.26
N SER A 203 54.57 -45.48 17.08
CA SER A 203 54.77 -46.86 17.53
C SER A 203 55.80 -47.57 16.66
N ASP A 204 55.76 -47.36 15.35
CA ASP A 204 56.69 -47.96 14.39
C ASP A 204 58.10 -47.38 14.56
N GLU A 205 58.24 -46.07 14.79
CA GLU A 205 59.51 -45.44 15.16
C GLU A 205 60.13 -46.06 16.42
N ARG A 206 59.31 -46.30 17.46
CA ARG A 206 59.77 -46.97 18.69
C ARG A 206 60.23 -48.41 18.44
N ARG A 207 59.55 -49.14 17.55
CA ARG A 207 59.92 -50.51 17.18
C ARG A 207 61.22 -50.55 16.39
N LEU A 208 61.42 -49.62 15.46
CA LEU A 208 62.66 -49.48 14.71
C LEU A 208 63.84 -49.16 15.64
N LEU A 209 63.68 -48.19 16.55
CA LEU A 209 64.68 -47.88 17.57
C LEU A 209 65.01 -49.10 18.46
N ALA A 210 64.01 -49.87 18.87
CA ALA A 210 64.22 -51.07 19.68
C ALA A 210 64.99 -52.18 18.92
N LEU A 211 64.71 -52.36 17.63
CA LEU A 211 65.44 -53.29 16.78
C LEU A 211 66.89 -52.85 16.56
N GLU A 212 67.13 -51.56 16.38
CA GLU A 212 68.48 -50.99 16.24
C GLU A 212 69.30 -51.14 17.52
N ILE A 213 68.70 -50.89 18.69
CA ILE A 213 69.33 -51.13 19.99
C ILE A 213 69.65 -52.63 20.18
N ARG A 214 68.73 -53.53 19.82
CA ARG A 214 68.97 -54.98 19.89
C ARG A 214 70.10 -55.41 18.95
N SER A 215 70.17 -54.84 17.74
CA SER A 215 71.26 -55.10 16.79
C SER A 215 72.60 -54.65 17.35
N ARG A 216 72.68 -53.47 17.98
CA ARG A 216 73.90 -52.98 18.63
C ARG A 216 74.32 -53.83 19.82
N ASN A 217 73.37 -54.27 20.64
CA ASN A 217 73.65 -55.09 21.82
C ASN A 217 74.03 -56.54 21.46
N GLY A 218 73.54 -57.08 20.34
CA GLY A 218 73.94 -58.41 19.85
C GLY A 218 75.40 -58.48 19.39
N VAL A 219 75.93 -57.39 18.83
CA VAL A 219 77.35 -57.27 18.42
C VAL A 219 78.29 -57.21 19.64
N LEU A 220 77.82 -56.66 20.78
CA LEU A 220 78.62 -56.59 22.01
C LEU A 220 78.68 -57.91 22.79
N THR A 221 77.85 -58.90 22.47
CA THR A 221 77.85 -60.21 23.13
C THR A 221 78.62 -61.30 22.37
N SER A 222 79.11 -61.03 21.16
CA SER A 222 79.94 -61.95 20.37
C SER A 222 81.45 -61.71 20.51
N GLU A 223 81.87 -60.76 21.34
CA GLU A 223 83.28 -60.52 21.71
C GLU A 223 83.49 -60.69 23.23
N LEU A 224 83.31 -61.92 23.72
CA LEU A 224 83.80 -62.43 25.00
C LEU A 224 84.13 -63.92 24.82
#